data_AF-A0A817F396-F1
#
_entry.id   AF-A0A817F396-F1
#
_cell.length_a   1.000
_cell.length_b   1.000
_cell.length_c   1.000
_cell.angle_alpha   90.00
_cell.angle_beta   90.00
_cell.angle_gamma   90.00
#
_symmetry.space_group_name_H-M   'P 1'
#
loop_
_entity.id
_entity.type
_entity.pdbx_description
1 polymer ?
#
loop_
_entity_poly.entity_id
_entity_poly.type
_entity_poly.pdbx_seq_one_letter_code
_entity_poly.pdbx_strand_id
1 'polypeptide(L)'
;MVSFYETAGICLRYNHDISRLCSNDRSVLLHTAADNITCLGEVFIFYHCDLINHKTLMNLLDIQYGKTTMKYQRWATTFSPSDIVLFKLAVSLFAFSSNARALHGDISIEFNNINQILEIQNKYAELTWKYLIYEYGYCQAIRRFINLIQWFLSISTFMSYAHNAPTYV
;
A
#
# COMPACT_ATOMS: atom_id res chain seq x y z
N MET A 1 -25.39 1.40 4.67
CA MET A 1 -24.17 2.02 4.12
C MET A 1 -23.13 0.89 4.13
N VAL A 2 -22.78 0.35 2.95
CA VAL A 2 -21.81 -0.75 2.85
C VAL A 2 -20.46 -0.22 3.32
N SER A 3 -19.81 -0.92 4.25
CA SER A 3 -18.51 -0.43 4.77
C SER A 3 -17.46 -0.47 3.66
N PHE A 4 -16.46 0.43 3.74
CA PHE A 4 -15.34 0.44 2.80
C PHE A 4 -14.66 -0.95 2.72
N TYR A 5 -14.50 -1.61 3.87
CA TYR A 5 -13.98 -2.96 4.00
C TYR A 5 -14.82 -4.00 3.24
N GLU A 6 -16.14 -3.88 3.26
CA GLU A 6 -17.04 -4.79 2.56
C GLU A 6 -16.94 -4.61 1.04
N THR A 7 -16.84 -3.37 0.57
CA THR A 7 -16.63 -3.05 -0.86
C THR A 7 -15.26 -3.53 -1.35
N ALA A 8 -14.20 -3.25 -0.60
CA ALA A 8 -12.85 -3.74 -0.89
C ALA A 8 -12.83 -5.28 -0.92
N GLY A 9 -13.49 -5.93 0.04
CA GLY A 9 -13.63 -7.38 0.11
C GLY A 9 -14.42 -7.99 -1.06
N ILE A 10 -15.39 -7.29 -1.65
CA ILE A 10 -16.09 -7.73 -2.87
C ILE A 10 -15.13 -7.67 -4.08
N CYS A 11 -14.46 -6.54 -4.28
CA CYS A 11 -13.51 -6.37 -5.39
C CYS A 11 -12.36 -7.40 -5.34
N LEU A 12 -11.83 -7.67 -4.14
CA LEU A 12 -10.78 -8.67 -3.95
C LEU A 12 -11.27 -10.11 -4.17
N ARG A 13 -12.57 -10.40 -3.94
CA ARG A 13 -13.16 -11.72 -4.22
C ARG A 13 -13.37 -12.03 -5.70
N TYR A 14 -13.53 -11.00 -6.54
CA TYR A 14 -13.53 -11.16 -8.00
C TYR A 14 -12.14 -11.41 -8.57
N ASN A 15 -11.09 -11.28 -7.77
CA ASN A 15 -9.74 -11.62 -8.17
C ASN A 15 -9.56 -13.15 -8.15
N HIS A 16 -9.47 -13.75 -9.35
CA HIS A 16 -9.32 -15.20 -9.48
C HIS A 16 -8.07 -15.74 -8.76
N ASP A 17 -7.00 -14.96 -8.65
CA ASP A 17 -5.78 -15.39 -7.97
C ASP A 17 -6.01 -15.48 -6.45
N ILE A 18 -6.69 -14.49 -5.84
CA ILE A 18 -7.05 -14.50 -4.41
C ILE A 18 -8.09 -15.60 -4.11
N SER A 19 -8.99 -15.87 -5.05
CA SER A 19 -10.03 -16.89 -4.88
C SER A 19 -9.49 -18.32 -4.74
N ARG A 20 -8.26 -18.56 -5.23
CA ARG A 20 -7.57 -19.87 -5.17
C ARG A 20 -6.90 -20.14 -3.83
N LEU A 21 -6.69 -19.11 -3.01
CA LEU A 21 -6.12 -19.26 -1.69
C LEU A 21 -7.09 -19.99 -0.75
N CYS A 22 -6.55 -20.72 0.23
CA CYS A 22 -7.38 -21.32 1.27
C CYS A 22 -8.11 -20.22 2.07
N SER A 23 -9.22 -20.56 2.73
CA SER A 23 -10.04 -19.59 3.46
C SER A 23 -9.24 -18.77 4.48
N ASN A 24 -8.31 -19.42 5.18
CA ASN A 24 -7.42 -18.78 6.15
C ASN A 24 -6.50 -17.75 5.49
N ASP A 25 -5.71 -18.18 4.49
CA ASP A 25 -4.75 -17.32 3.79
C ASP A 25 -5.44 -16.14 3.12
N ARG A 26 -6.63 -16.39 2.54
CA ARG A 26 -7.46 -15.35 1.96
C ARG A 26 -7.92 -14.35 3.02
N SER A 27 -8.42 -14.80 4.17
CA SER A 27 -8.87 -13.91 5.24
C SER A 27 -7.74 -13.03 5.75
N VAL A 28 -6.59 -13.65 6.01
CA VAL A 28 -5.36 -12.99 6.45
C VAL A 28 -4.88 -11.96 5.43
N LEU A 29 -4.85 -12.32 4.15
CA LEU A 29 -4.46 -11.42 3.07
C LEU A 29 -5.45 -10.27 2.95
N LEU A 30 -6.76 -10.52 3.02
CA LEU A 30 -7.78 -9.47 2.91
C LEU A 30 -7.67 -8.46 4.06
N HIS A 31 -7.45 -8.94 5.29
CA HIS A 31 -7.29 -8.07 6.45
C HIS A 31 -6.04 -7.20 6.34
N THR A 32 -4.88 -7.81 6.05
CA THR A 32 -3.63 -7.05 5.89
C THR A 32 -3.68 -6.13 4.68
N ALA A 33 -4.24 -6.58 3.55
CA ALA A 33 -4.38 -5.76 2.36
C ALA A 33 -5.31 -4.57 2.59
N ALA A 34 -6.43 -4.72 3.31
CA ALA A 34 -7.39 -3.63 3.50
C ALA A 34 -6.79 -2.42 4.23
N ASP A 35 -6.07 -2.64 5.33
CA ASP A 35 -5.43 -1.55 6.08
C ASP A 35 -4.35 -0.87 5.24
N ASN A 36 -3.54 -1.68 4.54
CA ASN A 36 -2.51 -1.16 3.66
C ASN A 36 -3.08 -0.38 2.48
N ILE A 37 -4.12 -0.89 1.80
CA ILE A 37 -4.81 -0.21 0.69
C ILE A 37 -5.39 1.12 1.17
N THR A 38 -5.94 1.18 2.38
CA THR A 38 -6.49 2.42 2.93
C THR A 38 -5.40 3.47 3.09
N CYS A 39 -4.28 3.11 3.73
CA CYS A 39 -3.15 4.01 3.90
C CYS A 39 -2.52 4.45 2.57
N LEU A 40 -2.32 3.51 1.64
CA LEU A 40 -1.82 3.81 0.29
C LEU A 40 -2.78 4.73 -0.47
N GLY A 41 -4.09 4.50 -0.33
CA GLY A 41 -5.15 5.31 -0.90
C GLY A 41 -5.15 6.73 -0.36
N GLU A 42 -4.95 6.91 0.94
CA GLU A 42 -4.79 8.24 1.56
C GLU A 42 -3.57 8.97 0.98
N VAL A 43 -2.39 8.33 0.97
CA VAL A 43 -1.17 8.94 0.39
C VAL A 43 -1.39 9.37 -1.06
N PHE A 44 -2.09 8.55 -1.85
CA PHE A 44 -2.45 8.86 -3.22
C PHE A 44 -3.40 10.06 -3.33
N ILE A 45 -4.46 10.12 -2.51
CA ILE A 45 -5.40 11.25 -2.48
C ILE A 45 -4.67 12.53 -2.07
N PHE A 46 -3.81 12.47 -1.05
CA PHE A 46 -3.04 13.63 -0.60
C PHE A 46 -2.13 14.19 -1.69
N TYR A 47 -1.53 13.30 -2.49
CA TYR A 47 -0.71 13.68 -3.63
C TYR A 47 -1.55 14.24 -4.79
N HIS A 48 -2.59 13.51 -5.23
CA HIS A 48 -3.38 13.88 -6.40
C HIS A 48 -4.28 15.09 -6.21
N CYS A 49 -4.78 15.31 -4.99
CA CYS A 49 -5.61 16.47 -4.67
C CYS A 49 -4.80 17.66 -4.15
N ASP A 50 -3.46 17.59 -4.21
CA ASP A 50 -2.54 18.63 -3.73
C ASP A 50 -2.75 19.02 -2.24
N LEU A 51 -3.33 18.13 -1.44
CA LEU A 51 -3.67 18.40 -0.04
C LEU A 51 -2.42 18.57 0.82
N ILE A 52 -1.31 17.99 0.39
CA ILE A 52 -0.03 18.12 1.08
C ILE A 52 0.52 19.55 1.09
N ASN A 53 0.13 20.37 0.11
CA ASN A 53 0.52 21.77 0.04
C ASN A 53 -0.49 22.69 0.75
N HIS A 54 -1.62 22.15 1.23
CA HIS A 54 -2.63 22.90 1.94
C HIS A 54 -2.20 23.19 3.39
N LYS A 55 -1.56 24.34 3.61
CA LYS A 55 -0.94 24.75 4.88
C LYS A 55 -1.84 24.59 6.11
N THR A 56 -3.11 25.01 6.04
CA THR A 56 -4.04 24.90 7.18
C THR A 56 -4.33 23.45 7.52
N LEU A 57 -4.47 22.60 6.51
CA LEU A 57 -4.73 21.16 6.70
C LEU A 57 -3.49 20.51 7.32
N MET A 58 -2.30 20.76 6.77
CA MET A 58 -1.06 20.20 7.29
C MET A 58 -0.75 20.65 8.71
N ASN A 59 -1.06 21.91 9.07
CA ASN A 59 -0.94 22.37 10.45
C ASN A 59 -1.87 21.63 11.41
N LEU A 60 -3.12 21.39 11.00
CA LEU A 60 -4.08 20.61 11.80
C LEU A 60 -3.61 19.17 11.97
N LEU A 61 -3.14 18.53 10.90
CA LEU A 61 -2.61 17.17 10.95
C LEU A 61 -1.33 17.07 11.78
N ASP A 62 -0.43 18.07 11.72
CA ASP A 62 0.77 18.14 12.56
C ASP A 62 0.43 18.23 14.05
N ILE A 63 -0.67 18.91 14.41
CA ILE A 63 -1.19 18.99 15.79
C ILE A 63 -1.82 17.66 16.20
N GLN A 64 -2.66 17.08 15.33
CA GLN A 64 -3.45 15.89 15.64
C GLN A 64 -2.61 14.61 15.72
N TYR A 65 -1.71 14.40 14.75
CA TYR A 65 -0.95 13.15 14.58
C TYR A 65 0.53 13.29 14.95
N GLY A 66 0.99 14.52 15.20
CA GLY A 66 2.37 14.84 15.51
C GLY A 66 3.23 15.09 14.28
N LYS A 67 4.13 16.08 14.39
CA LYS A 67 5.04 16.51 13.32
C LYS A 67 5.92 15.39 12.76
N THR A 68 6.33 14.43 13.59
CA THR A 68 7.18 13.32 13.16
C THR A 68 6.42 12.36 12.23
N THR A 69 5.23 11.93 12.63
CA THR A 69 4.33 11.09 11.82
C THR A 69 4.02 11.76 10.49
N MET A 70 3.66 13.04 10.53
CA MET A 70 3.36 13.83 9.34
C MET A 70 4.58 14.13 8.47
N LYS A 71 5.80 14.14 9.02
CA LYS A 71 7.05 14.21 8.24
C LYS A 71 7.23 12.95 7.40
N TYR A 72 6.97 11.77 7.97
CA TYR A 72 7.05 10.50 7.23
C TYR A 72 5.94 10.38 6.18
N GLN A 73 4.72 10.83 6.50
CA GLN A 73 3.62 10.90 5.51
C GLN A 73 4.01 11.78 4.32
N ARG A 74 4.57 12.98 4.57
CA ARG A 74 5.08 13.86 3.52
C ARG A 74 6.19 13.20 2.71
N TRP A 75 7.14 12.56 3.35
CA TRP A 75 8.20 11.82 2.65
C TRP A 75 7.62 10.72 1.75
N ALA A 76 6.62 9.99 2.21
CA ALA A 76 5.97 8.93 1.42
C ALA A 76 5.29 9.46 0.15
N THR A 77 4.62 10.62 0.22
CA THR A 77 4.00 11.21 -0.97
C THR A 77 4.99 11.60 -2.06
N THR A 78 6.27 11.89 -1.74
CA THR A 78 7.27 12.31 -2.75
C THR A 78 7.60 11.23 -3.78
N PHE A 79 7.34 9.96 -3.44
CA PHE A 79 7.55 8.82 -4.32
C PHE A 79 6.25 8.26 -4.89
N SER A 80 5.10 8.88 -4.58
CA SER A 80 3.80 8.38 -5.00
C SER A 80 3.73 8.31 -6.53
N PRO A 81 3.27 7.19 -7.11
CA PRO A 81 3.10 7.10 -8.56
C PRO A 81 1.98 8.04 -9.02
N SER A 82 2.30 8.94 -9.93
CA SER A 82 1.33 9.86 -10.56
C SER A 82 0.38 9.17 -11.55
N ASP A 83 0.76 7.97 -12.00
CA ASP A 83 0.00 7.15 -12.94
C ASP A 83 -0.92 6.21 -12.15
N ILE A 84 -2.23 6.28 -12.43
CA ILE A 84 -3.25 5.50 -11.73
C ILE A 84 -3.15 3.99 -12.00
N VAL A 85 -2.70 3.57 -13.17
CA VAL A 85 -2.47 2.16 -13.49
C VAL A 85 -1.27 1.66 -12.69
N LEU A 86 -0.19 2.43 -12.67
CA LEU A 86 0.98 2.12 -11.87
C LEU A 86 0.66 2.07 -10.38
N PHE A 87 -0.17 2.99 -9.89
CA PHE A 87 -0.66 2.98 -8.51
C PHE A 87 -1.42 1.69 -8.19
N LYS A 88 -2.39 1.29 -9.03
CA LYS A 88 -3.14 0.04 -8.84
C LYS A 88 -2.24 -1.20 -8.80
N LEU A 89 -1.26 -1.26 -9.71
CA LEU A 89 -0.26 -2.33 -9.75
C LEU A 89 0.62 -2.35 -8.50
N ALA A 90 1.06 -1.17 -8.06
CA ALA A 90 1.88 -1.02 -6.87
C ALA A 90 1.14 -1.39 -5.58
N VAL A 91 -0.13 -0.99 -5.46
CA VAL A 91 -1.02 -1.40 -4.36
C VAL A 91 -1.18 -2.92 -4.34
N SER A 92 -1.40 -3.54 -5.50
CA SER A 92 -1.49 -5.00 -5.60
C SER A 92 -0.19 -5.66 -5.15
N LEU A 93 0.95 -5.20 -5.67
CA LEU A 93 2.27 -5.73 -5.33
C LEU A 93 2.59 -5.57 -3.83
N PHE A 94 2.21 -4.45 -3.23
CA PHE A 94 2.40 -4.20 -1.80
C PHE A 94 1.52 -5.09 -0.94
N ALA A 95 0.25 -5.29 -1.32
CA ALA A 95 -0.70 -6.13 -0.60
C ALA A 95 -0.24 -7.59 -0.47
N PHE A 96 0.48 -8.12 -1.46
CA PHE A 96 1.07 -9.47 -1.41
C PHE A 96 2.48 -9.51 -0.82
N SER A 97 3.07 -8.36 -0.44
CA SER A 97 4.43 -8.30 0.09
C SER A 97 4.52 -8.76 1.54
N SER A 98 5.70 -9.22 1.96
CA SER A 98 5.98 -9.46 3.38
C SER A 98 5.85 -8.21 4.24
N ASN A 99 6.09 -7.03 3.66
CA ASN A 99 6.06 -5.75 4.39
C ASN A 99 4.63 -5.34 4.78
N ALA A 100 3.62 -5.82 4.05
CA ALA A 100 2.21 -5.66 4.44
C ALA A 100 1.90 -6.31 5.80
N ARG A 101 2.72 -7.28 6.23
CA ARG A 101 2.54 -8.02 7.49
C ARG A 101 3.30 -7.43 8.68
N ALA A 102 4.37 -6.68 8.42
CA ALA A 102 5.23 -6.12 9.47
C ALA A 102 4.53 -5.09 10.37
N LEU A 103 3.31 -4.69 9.99
CA LEU A 103 2.51 -3.67 10.67
C LEU A 103 1.47 -4.26 11.63
N HIS A 104 1.25 -5.59 11.60
CA HIS A 104 0.31 -6.30 12.47
C HIS A 104 1.09 -7.24 13.38
N GLY A 105 1.72 -6.69 14.42
CA GLY A 105 2.52 -7.47 15.38
C GLY A 105 1.72 -8.49 16.19
N ASP A 106 0.41 -8.27 16.35
CA ASP A 106 -0.46 -9.08 17.20
C ASP A 106 -1.10 -10.29 16.49
N ILE A 107 -1.01 -10.37 15.17
CA ILE A 107 -1.57 -11.49 14.41
C ILE A 107 -0.39 -12.36 13.98
N SER A 108 -0.30 -13.60 14.51
CA SER A 108 0.61 -14.60 13.94
C SER A 108 0.10 -15.00 12.56
N ILE A 109 0.46 -14.19 11.57
CA ILE A 109 0.04 -14.34 10.18
C ILE A 109 0.95 -15.38 9.52
N GLU A 110 0.72 -16.64 9.88
CA GLU A 110 1.29 -17.78 9.17
C GLU A 110 0.35 -18.15 8.03
N PHE A 111 0.81 -17.90 6.81
CA PHE A 111 0.13 -18.43 5.63
C PHE A 111 0.36 -19.95 5.60
N ASN A 112 -0.72 -20.70 5.40
CA ASN A 112 -0.66 -22.13 5.19
C ASN A 112 0.09 -22.48 3.90
N ASN A 113 -0.04 -21.63 2.86
CA ASN A 113 0.64 -21.82 1.59
C ASN A 113 1.35 -20.56 1.10
N ILE A 114 2.54 -20.31 1.64
CA ILE A 114 3.39 -19.18 1.23
C ILE A 114 3.78 -19.22 -0.26
N ASN A 115 3.91 -20.41 -0.84
CA ASN A 115 4.30 -20.57 -2.24
C ASN A 115 3.23 -19.98 -3.18
N GLN A 116 1.95 -20.22 -2.91
CA GLN A 116 0.86 -19.62 -3.70
C GLN A 116 0.86 -18.09 -3.57
N ILE A 117 1.13 -17.54 -2.39
CA ILE A 117 1.23 -16.07 -2.21
C ILE A 117 2.38 -15.50 -3.04
N LEU A 118 3.55 -16.16 -3.03
CA LEU A 118 4.72 -15.76 -3.82
C LEU A 118 4.46 -15.85 -5.33
N GLU A 119 3.74 -16.89 -5.79
CA GLU A 119 3.33 -17.02 -7.20
C GLU A 119 2.47 -15.83 -7.63
N ILE A 120 1.49 -15.43 -6.81
CA ILE A 120 0.64 -14.28 -7.08
C ILE A 120 1.47 -12.99 -7.07
N GLN A 121 2.33 -12.80 -6.07
CA GLN A 121 3.22 -11.65 -5.98
C GLN A 121 4.12 -11.52 -7.22
N ASN A 122 4.72 -12.62 -7.67
CA ASN A 122 5.58 -12.65 -8.85
C ASN A 122 4.82 -12.28 -10.12
N LYS A 123 3.57 -12.73 -10.26
CA LYS A 123 2.71 -12.35 -11.39
C LYS A 123 2.47 -10.84 -11.44
N TYR A 124 2.19 -10.20 -10.29
CA TYR A 124 2.04 -8.75 -10.23
C TYR A 124 3.35 -7.99 -10.44
N ALA A 125 4.47 -8.54 -9.95
CA ALA A 125 5.79 -7.96 -10.19
C ALA A 125 6.14 -7.97 -11.69
N GLU A 126 5.91 -9.09 -12.37
CA GLU A 126 6.12 -9.23 -13.81
C GLU A 126 5.20 -8.30 -14.61
N LEU A 127 3.91 -8.22 -14.24
CA LEU A 127 2.96 -7.33 -14.89
C LEU A 127 3.37 -5.85 -14.72
N THR A 128 3.80 -5.46 -13.52
CA THR A 128 4.31 -4.11 -13.24
C THR A 128 5.55 -3.81 -14.08
N TRP A 129 6.48 -4.76 -14.17
CA TRP A 129 7.70 -4.59 -14.97
C TRP A 129 7.40 -4.46 -16.46
N LYS A 130 6.54 -5.32 -17.00
CA LYS A 130 6.09 -5.25 -18.41
C LYS A 130 5.40 -3.93 -18.72
N TYR A 131 4.50 -3.49 -17.83
CA TYR A 131 3.84 -2.19 -17.96
C TYR A 131 4.84 -1.05 -18.01
N LEU A 132 5.81 -1.03 -17.08
CA LEU A 132 6.81 0.02 -17.02
C LEU A 132 7.69 0.08 -18.28
N ILE A 133 8.12 -1.08 -18.80
CA ILE A 133 8.90 -1.14 -20.04
C ILE A 133 8.06 -0.65 -21.22
N TYR A 134 6.82 -1.11 -21.32
CA TYR A 134 5.93 -0.77 -22.43
C TYR A 134 5.63 0.74 -22.47
N GLU A 135 5.28 1.33 -21.33
CA GLU A 135 4.81 2.71 -21.26
C GLU A 135 5.96 3.73 -21.24
N TYR A 136 7.07 3.41 -20.58
CA TYR A 136 8.14 4.38 -20.31
C TYR A 136 9.48 4.05 -20.97
N GLY A 137 9.65 2.84 -21.51
CA GLY A 137 10.94 2.34 -22.00
C GLY A 137 11.90 1.93 -20.87
N TYR A 138 12.93 1.17 -21.22
CA TYR A 138 13.79 0.46 -20.27
C TYR A 138 14.42 1.36 -19.17
N CYS A 139 15.06 2.47 -19.55
CA CYS A 139 15.76 3.32 -18.58
C CYS A 139 14.81 4.00 -17.59
N GLN A 140 13.65 4.47 -18.06
CA GLN A 140 12.65 5.08 -17.20
C GLN A 140 11.91 4.02 -16.37
N ALA A 141 11.70 2.83 -16.92
CA ALA A 141 11.13 1.69 -16.20
C ALA A 141 11.96 1.38 -14.93
N ILE A 142 13.29 1.31 -15.05
CA ILE A 142 14.19 1.12 -13.89
C ILE A 142 13.98 2.23 -12.85
N ARG A 143 14.01 3.50 -13.27
CA ARG A 143 13.84 4.64 -12.36
C ARG A 143 12.50 4.60 -11.64
N ARG A 144 11.41 4.34 -12.37
CA ARG A 144 10.05 4.23 -11.83
C ARG A 144 9.93 3.04 -10.87
N PHE A 145 10.54 1.91 -11.20
CA PHE A 145 10.55 0.74 -10.33
C PHE A 145 11.32 0.99 -9.03
N ILE A 146 12.46 1.68 -9.08
CA ILE A 146 13.19 2.12 -7.89
C ILE A 146 12.33 3.08 -7.05
N ASN A 147 11.66 4.04 -7.68
CA ASN A 147 10.75 4.94 -6.97
C ASN A 147 9.60 4.18 -6.29
N LEU A 148 9.06 3.13 -6.92
CA LEU A 148 8.06 2.27 -6.28
C LEU A 148 8.61 1.56 -5.04
N ILE A 149 9.83 1.05 -5.09
CA ILE A 149 10.48 0.44 -3.92
C ILE A 149 10.67 1.49 -2.81
N GLN A 150 11.13 2.69 -3.15
CA GLN A 150 11.26 3.80 -2.20
C GLN A 150 9.91 4.19 -1.60
N TRP A 151 8.86 4.20 -2.41
CA TRP A 151 7.50 4.43 -1.97
C TRP A 151 7.08 3.37 -0.95
N PHE A 152 7.24 2.08 -1.24
CA PHE A 152 6.94 1.00 -0.29
C PHE A 152 7.68 1.14 1.04
N LEU A 153 8.99 1.41 1.00
CA LEU A 153 9.80 1.59 2.21
C LEU A 153 9.33 2.81 3.03
N SER A 154 9.02 3.91 2.36
CA SER A 154 8.56 5.14 3.01
C SER A 154 7.21 4.96 3.69
N ILE A 155 6.32 4.19 3.08
CA ILE A 155 5.02 3.84 3.63
C ILE A 155 5.15 2.91 4.81
N SER A 156 5.96 1.84 4.71
CA SER A 156 6.22 0.95 5.84
C SER A 156 6.80 1.71 7.04
N THR A 157 7.68 2.68 6.78
CA THR A 157 8.22 3.56 7.84
C THR A 157 7.11 4.43 8.44
N PHE A 158 6.32 5.11 7.60
CA PHE A 158 5.20 5.94 8.06
C PHE A 158 4.21 5.14 8.92
N MET A 159 3.77 3.98 8.45
CA MET A 159 2.82 3.14 9.17
C MET A 159 3.40 2.60 10.48
N SER A 160 4.68 2.21 10.50
CA SER A 160 5.36 1.78 11.73
C SER A 160 5.40 2.90 12.78
N TYR A 161 5.66 4.15 12.37
CA TYR A 161 5.60 5.29 13.28
C TYR A 161 4.17 5.62 13.72
N ALA A 162 3.20 5.56 12.81
CA ALA A 162 1.80 5.84 13.13
C ALA A 162 1.23 4.83 14.14
N HIS A 163 1.61 3.55 14.03
CA HIS A 163 1.17 2.50 14.95
C HIS A 163 1.78 2.66 16.35
N ASN A 164 3.01 3.16 16.45
CA ASN A 164 3.71 3.39 17.71
C ASN A 164 3.45 4.78 18.32
N ALA A 165 2.71 5.65 17.62
CA ALA A 165 2.41 6.98 18.13
C ALA A 165 1.37 6.88 19.26
N PRO A 166 1.59 7.54 20.41
CA PRO A 166 0.58 7.60 21.46
C PRO A 166 -0.66 8.30 20.90
N THR A 167 -1.78 7.60 20.83
CA THR A 167 -3.08 8.21 20.55
C THR A 167 -3.42 9.12 21.73
N TYR A 168 -3.19 10.42 21.59
CA TYR A 168 -3.76 11.41 22.48
C TYR A 168 -5.26 11.48 22.15
N VAL A 169 -6.05 10.67 22.85
CA VAL A 169 -7.51 10.80 22.92
C VAL A 169 -7.86 11.74 24.05
#